data_AF-A0A8I0WAG4-F1
#
_entry.id   AF-A0A8I0WAG4-F1
#
_cell.length_a   1.000
_cell.length_b   1.000
_cell.length_c   1.000
_cell.angle_alpha   90.00
_cell.angle_beta   90.00
_cell.angle_gamma   90.00
#
_symmetry.space_group_name_H-M   'P 1'
#
loop_
_entity.id
_entity.type
_entity.pdbx_description
1 polymer ?
#
loop_
_entity_poly.entity_id
_entity_poly.type
_entity_poly.pdbx_seq_one_letter_code
_entity_poly.pdbx_strand_id
1 'polypeptide(L)' 'MNDFKNLKKTNAAIEKAELRKHRLKNLDRKERAHRLIRKGAMLEKYFECEHLSPDETEELLKMYSNYINRNKPNKFKKK' A
#
# COMPACT_ATOMS: atom_id res chain seq x y z
N MET A 1 -39.22 -16.87 22.82
CA MET A 1 -39.30 -16.78 21.33
C MET A 1 -38.56 -15.56 20.76
N ASN A 2 -38.38 -14.48 21.53
CA ASN A 2 -37.68 -13.26 21.09
C ASN A 2 -36.15 -13.42 21.00
N ASP A 3 -35.57 -14.28 21.85
CA ASP A 3 -34.11 -14.47 21.94
C ASP A 3 -33.52 -15.14 20.69
N PHE A 4 -34.22 -16.12 20.11
CA PHE A 4 -33.82 -16.74 18.85
C PHE A 4 -33.83 -15.76 17.67
N LYS A 5 -34.76 -14.81 17.67
CA LYS A 5 -34.83 -13.75 16.64
C LYS A 5 -33.68 -12.76 16.81
N ASN A 6 -33.29 -12.46 18.05
CA ASN A 6 -32.15 -11.61 18.37
C ASN A 6 -30.82 -12.31 18.00
N LEU A 7 -30.68 -13.60 18.30
CA LEU A 7 -29.50 -14.40 17.97
C LEU A 7 -29.27 -14.48 16.44
N LYS A 8 -30.33 -14.65 15.65
CA LYS A 8 -30.23 -14.62 14.18
C LYS A 8 -29.80 -13.24 13.66
N LYS A 9 -30.31 -12.16 14.25
CA LYS A 9 -29.91 -10.79 13.90
C LYS A 9 -28.45 -10.50 14.24
N THR A 10 -27.96 -10.97 15.39
CA THR A 10 -26.56 -10.80 15.78
C THR A 10 -25.62 -11.56 14.85
N ASN A 11 -25.95 -12.80 14.48
CA ASN A 11 -25.12 -13.58 13.55
C ASN A 11 -25.04 -12.93 12.16
N ALA A 12 -26.16 -12.42 11.65
CA ALA A 12 -26.17 -11.69 10.38
C ALA A 12 -25.35 -10.38 10.44
N ALA A 13 -25.34 -9.70 11.59
CA ALA A 13 -24.52 -8.51 11.78
C ALA A 13 -23.01 -8.85 11.81
N ILE A 14 -22.63 -9.97 12.44
CA ILE A 14 -21.26 -10.48 12.47
C ILE A 14 -20.79 -10.81 11.05
N GLU A 15 -21.56 -11.59 10.29
CA GLU A 15 -21.23 -11.96 8.91
C GLU A 15 -21.06 -10.70 8.02
N LYS A 16 -21.96 -9.73 8.16
CA LYS A 16 -21.84 -8.44 7.45
C LYS A 16 -20.57 -7.67 7.83
N ALA A 17 -20.19 -7.70 9.11
CA ALA A 17 -18.96 -7.07 9.59
C ALA A 17 -17.70 -7.77 9.03
N GLU A 18 -17.69 -9.10 8.97
CA GLU A 18 -16.60 -9.88 8.38
C GLU A 18 -16.44 -9.63 6.88
N LEU A 19 -17.56 -9.62 6.14
CA LEU A 19 -17.56 -9.26 4.71
C LEU A 19 -17.04 -7.84 4.48
N ARG A 20 -17.44 -6.89 5.34
CA ARG A 20 -16.93 -5.51 5.29
C ARG A 20 -15.43 -5.46 5.57
N LYS A 21 -14.94 -6.19 6.58
CA LYS A 21 -13.51 -6.29 6.91
C LYS A 21 -12.71 -6.86 5.73
N HIS A 22 -13.20 -7.93 5.10
CA HIS A 22 -12.56 -8.50 3.91
C HIS A 22 -12.53 -7.51 2.74
N ARG A 23 -13.63 -6.80 2.49
CA ARG A 23 -13.70 -5.76 1.45
C ARG A 23 -12.70 -4.64 1.71
N LEU A 24 -12.61 -4.15 2.95
CA LEU A 24 -11.64 -3.11 3.33
C LEU A 24 -10.19 -3.57 3.14
N LYS A 25 -9.86 -4.79 3.56
CA LYS A 25 -8.53 -5.37 3.30
C LYS A 25 -8.21 -5.45 1.81
N ASN A 26 -9.19 -5.79 0.98
CA ASN A 26 -9.00 -5.86 -0.47
C ASN A 26 -8.80 -4.49 -1.10
N LEU A 27 -9.49 -3.46 -0.60
CA LEU A 27 -9.28 -2.09 -1.03
C LEU A 27 -7.86 -1.61 -0.68
N ASP A 28 -7.39 -1.85 0.55
CA ASP A 28 -6.03 -1.48 0.97
C ASP A 28 -4.96 -2.17 0.12
N ARG A 29 -5.12 -3.46 -0.18
CA ARG A 29 -4.21 -4.19 -1.09
C ARG A 29 -4.19 -3.59 -2.50
N LYS A 30 -5.35 -3.25 -3.07
CA LYS A 30 -5.45 -2.63 -4.40
C LYS A 30 -4.81 -1.24 -4.41
N GLU A 31 -5.08 -0.43 -3.40
CA GLU A 31 -4.50 0.90 -3.25
C GLU A 31 -2.97 0.84 -3.10
N ARG A 32 -2.47 -0.12 -2.30
CA ARG A 32 -1.03 -0.38 -2.18
C ARG A 32 -0.43 -0.76 -3.52
N ALA A 33 -1.02 -1.71 -4.25
CA ALA A 33 -0.53 -2.13 -5.56
C ALA A 33 -0.50 -0.96 -6.55
N HIS A 34 -1.61 -0.21 -6.68
CA HIS A 34 -1.67 0.98 -7.54
C HIS A 34 -0.65 2.06 -7.15
N ARG A 35 -0.37 2.24 -5.85
CA ARG A 35 0.65 3.18 -5.39
C ARG A 35 2.05 2.71 -5.76
N LEU A 36 2.35 1.41 -5.62
CA LEU A 36 3.64 0.84 -5.96
C LEU A 36 3.90 0.90 -7.46
N ILE A 37 2.93 0.53 -8.30
CA ILE A 37 3.02 0.61 -9.76
C ILE A 37 3.28 2.05 -10.20
N ARG A 38 2.50 3.02 -9.70
CA ARG A 38 2.71 4.44 -10.05
C ARG A 38 4.06 4.96 -9.61
N LYS A 39 4.54 4.56 -8.43
CA LYS A 39 5.88 4.93 -7.96
C LYS A 39 7.00 4.27 -8.77
N GLY A 40 6.83 3.01 -9.16
CA GLY A 40 7.77 2.28 -10.03
C GLY A 40 7.91 2.92 -11.40
N ALA A 41 6.80 3.21 -12.07
CA ALA A 41 6.82 3.90 -13.37
C ALA A 41 7.50 5.29 -13.31
N MET A 42 7.34 6.02 -12.21
CA MET A 42 8.06 7.29 -12.00
C MET A 42 9.56 7.06 -11.78
N LEU A 43 9.94 6.00 -11.06
CA LEU A 43 11.35 5.65 -10.86
C LEU A 43 12.01 5.36 -12.21
N GLU A 44 11.44 4.44 -13.00
CA GLU A 44 11.95 4.07 -14.33
C GLU A 44 12.10 5.29 -15.24
N LYS A 45 11.09 6.17 -15.27
CA LYS A 45 11.13 7.39 -16.09
C LYS A 45 12.22 8.37 -15.68
N TYR A 46 12.37 8.65 -14.38
CA TYR A 46 13.25 9.72 -13.91
C TYR A 46 14.68 9.27 -13.63
N PHE A 47 14.89 7.98 -13.42
CA PHE A 47 16.20 7.38 -13.19
C PHE A 47 16.69 6.57 -14.40
N GLU A 48 15.89 6.52 -15.48
CA GLU A 48 16.22 5.86 -16.75
C GLU A 48 16.65 4.39 -16.56
N CYS A 49 16.09 3.73 -15.56
CA CYS A 49 16.55 2.44 -15.05
C CYS A 49 15.67 1.25 -15.48
N GLU A 50 14.85 1.38 -16.51
CA GLU A 50 13.97 0.30 -17.01
C GLU A 50 14.75 -0.94 -17.46
N HIS A 51 16.00 -0.75 -17.90
CA HIS A 51 16.90 -1.82 -18.31
C HIS A 51 17.57 -2.54 -17.12
N LEU A 52 17.49 -2.00 -15.90
CA LEU A 52 18.09 -2.60 -14.72
C LEU A 52 17.19 -3.71 -14.18
N SER A 53 17.81 -4.78 -13.72
CA SER A 53 17.13 -5.78 -12.89
C SER A 53 16.67 -5.19 -11.54
N PRO A 54 15.75 -5.86 -10.83
CA PRO A 54 15.35 -5.43 -9.50
C PRO A 54 16.52 -5.30 -8.50
N ASP A 55 17.50 -6.20 -8.58
CA ASP A 55 18.66 -6.20 -7.68
C ASP A 55 19.59 -5.02 -7.98
N GLU A 56 19.89 -4.75 -9.26
CA GLU A 56 20.66 -3.57 -9.68
C GLU A 56 19.95 -2.26 -9.32
N THR A 57 18.62 -2.22 -9.46
CA THR A 57 17.80 -1.08 -9.04
C THR A 57 17.90 -0.87 -7.53
N GLU A 58 17.91 -1.94 -6.73
CA GLU A 58 18.11 -1.83 -5.28
C GLU A 58 19.51 -1.29 -4.93
N GLU A 59 20.56 -1.74 -5.61
CA GLU A 59 21.92 -1.22 -5.43
C GLU A 59 22.00 0.27 -5.76
N LEU A 60 21.43 0.68 -6.90
CA LEU A 60 21.32 2.08 -7.30
C LEU A 60 20.60 2.91 -6.24
N LEU A 61 19.44 2.45 -5.79
CA LEU A 61 18.64 3.14 -4.77
C LEU A 61 19.39 3.24 -3.44
N LYS A 62 20.10 2.19 -3.01
CA LYS A 62 20.94 2.21 -1.80
C LYS A 62 22.01 3.28 -1.89
N MET A 63 22.72 3.34 -3.01
CA MET A 63 23.81 4.30 -3.25
C MET A 63 23.33 5.75 -3.09
N TYR A 64 22.18 6.09 -3.68
CA TYR A 64 21.65 7.46 -3.67
C TYR A 64 20.73 7.78 -2.47
N SER A 65 20.24 6.78 -1.75
CA SER A 65 19.29 6.96 -0.64
C SER A 65 19.79 7.97 0.40
N ASN A 66 21.06 7.89 0.78
CA ASN A 66 21.68 8.78 1.75
C ASN A 66 21.72 10.22 1.25
N TYR A 67 22.15 10.43 0.01
CA TYR A 67 22.20 11.75 -0.61
C TYR A 67 20.80 12.37 -0.72
N ILE A 68 19.82 11.61 -1.23
CA ILE A 68 18.44 12.08 -1.39
C ILE A 68 17.83 12.42 -0.03
N ASN A 69 18.02 11.57 0.99
CA ASN A 69 17.44 11.81 2.30
C ASN A 69 18.06 13.02 3.01
N ARG A 70 19.37 13.25 2.85
CA ARG A 70 20.06 14.44 3.40
C ARG A 70 19.61 15.73 2.73
N ASN A 71 19.47 15.73 1.39
CA ASN A 71 19.12 16.91 0.60
C ASN A 71 17.61 17.11 0.43
N LYS A 72 16.78 16.23 0.99
CA LYS A 72 15.33 16.29 0.87
C LYS A 72 14.80 17.62 1.41
N PRO A 73 14.10 18.44 0.60
CA PRO A 73 13.47 19.66 1.07
C PRO A 73 12.49 19.39 2.22
N ASN A 74 12.41 20.30 3.20
CA ASN A 74 11.56 20.12 4.39
C ASN A 74 10.09 19.85 4.04
N LYS A 75 9.57 20.40 2.93
CA LYS A 75 8.21 20.13 2.44
C LYS A 75 7.92 18.66 2.12
N PHE A 76 8.95 17.84 1.91
CA PHE A 76 8.85 16.42 1.62
C PHE A 76 9.32 15.51 2.76
N LYS A 77 9.81 16.09 3.87
CA LYS A 77 10.13 15.32 5.07
C LYS A 77 8.83 14.97 5.78
N LYS A 78 8.74 13.75 6.33
CA LYS A 78 7.62 13.37 7.18
C LYS A 78 7.67 14.27 8.43
N LYS A 79 6.53 14.88 8.77
CA LYS A 79 6.37 15.57 10.06
C LYS A 79 6.40 14.57 11.20
#